data_AF-X6LE67-F1
#
_entry.id   AF-X6LE67-F1
#
_cell.length_a   1.000
_cell.length_b   1.000
_cell.length_c   1.000
_cell.angle_alpha   90.00
_cell.angle_beta   90.00
_cell.angle_gamma   90.00
#
_symmetry.space_group_name_H-M   'P 1'
#
loop_
_entity.id
_entity.type
_entity.pdbx_description
1 polymer ?
#
loop_
_entity_poly.entity_id
_entity_poly.type
_entity_poly.pdbx_seq_one_letter_code
_entity_poly.pdbx_strand_id
1 'polypeptide(L)'
;EFNSFHIIWKDINNRTHKEPLNPYSITFKQGIQYVKDKLQMRYHCAFGTDELILFECEFDKWKPALSSKISKMNNPDVLLHDIYKYFPHYPIIQVHWEIKGLFMVPYKHTIDIQRDSLPKNRDLGIEFIQSNEKPTFNPLLYECDLHKLKIIQDTVNVKLIRNNLLQKLLHELIKNSYLCDLVTCEYIDKKEEKQFYDNIKEQINYNENDENGELILNDKILTILNELKILYHDDIHKQMGYPLQLFHICAILLYCGKDCNVQFNIINGLIWIVICRMLSPYFINMKEEKK
;
A
#
# COMPACT_ATOMS: atom_id res chain seq x y z
N GLU A 1 -5.57 -22.83 32.68
CA GLU A 1 -6.17 -22.17 31.51
C GLU A 1 -7.01 -23.20 30.77
N PHE A 2 -8.29 -22.93 30.54
CA PHE A 2 -9.25 -23.94 30.04
C PHE A 2 -9.20 -24.15 28.51
N ASN A 3 -8.43 -23.34 27.78
CA ASN A 3 -8.26 -23.42 26.32
C ASN A 3 -6.77 -23.49 25.96
N SER A 4 -6.17 -24.68 26.06
CA SER A 4 -4.77 -24.92 25.72
C SER A 4 -4.52 -25.12 24.22
N PHE A 5 -5.58 -25.33 23.44
CA PHE A 5 -5.52 -25.52 21.99
C PHE A 5 -5.46 -24.16 21.30
N HIS A 6 -4.34 -23.91 20.62
CA HIS A 6 -4.11 -22.64 19.95
C HIS A 6 -3.83 -22.85 18.48
N ILE A 7 -4.47 -22.01 17.67
CA ILE A 7 -4.19 -21.91 16.25
C ILE A 7 -3.22 -20.77 16.04
N ILE A 8 -2.10 -21.10 15.42
CA ILE A 8 -1.10 -20.17 14.94
C ILE A 8 -1.30 -20.02 13.44
N TRP A 9 -1.41 -18.79 12.96
CA TRP A 9 -1.49 -18.52 11.52
C TRP A 9 -0.67 -17.30 11.16
N LYS A 10 -0.26 -17.20 9.89
CA LYS A 10 0.54 -16.08 9.37
C LYS A 10 -0.27 -15.27 8.38
N ASP A 11 -0.16 -13.95 8.44
CA ASP A 11 -0.71 -13.06 7.41
C ASP A 11 0.29 -12.81 6.26
N ILE A 12 -0.13 -12.04 5.26
CA ILE A 12 0.71 -11.70 4.09
C ILE A 12 1.97 -10.91 4.46
N ASN A 13 1.98 -10.27 5.64
CA ASN A 13 3.12 -9.53 6.18
C ASN A 13 4.02 -10.43 7.04
N ASN A 14 3.84 -11.76 6.97
CA ASN A 14 4.51 -12.75 7.81
C ASN A 14 4.33 -12.53 9.32
N ARG A 15 3.32 -11.75 9.75
CA ARG A 15 3.03 -11.60 11.18
C ARG A 15 2.33 -12.86 11.67
N THR A 16 2.83 -13.38 12.79
CA THR A 16 2.29 -14.59 13.40
C THR A 16 1.20 -14.21 14.40
N HIS A 17 0.02 -14.80 14.24
CA HIS A 17 -1.16 -14.59 15.06
C HIS A 17 -1.49 -15.87 15.80
N LYS A 18 -1.98 -15.74 17.04
CA LYS A 18 -2.32 -16.87 17.90
C LYS A 18 -3.74 -16.69 18.42
N GLU A 19 -4.60 -17.65 18.12
CA GLU A 19 -6.02 -17.60 18.46
C GLU A 19 -6.39 -18.86 19.28
N PRO A 20 -6.99 -18.71 20.47
CA PRO A 20 -7.45 -19.86 21.24
C PRO A 20 -8.77 -20.39 20.66
N LEU A 21 -8.85 -21.69 20.39
CA LEU A 21 -10.10 -22.35 19.99
C LEU A 21 -10.40 -23.52 20.92
N ASN A 22 -11.68 -23.78 21.19
CA ASN A 22 -12.08 -24.96 21.95
C ASN A 22 -12.29 -26.15 20.98
N PRO A 23 -11.40 -27.16 20.97
CA PRO A 23 -11.47 -28.22 19.98
C PRO A 23 -12.68 -29.15 20.16
N TYR A 24 -13.30 -29.14 21.35
CA TYR A 24 -14.47 -29.97 21.66
C TYR A 24 -15.79 -29.36 21.21
N SER A 25 -15.83 -28.04 20.94
CA SER A 25 -17.07 -27.33 20.60
C SER A 25 -17.07 -26.71 19.22
N ILE A 26 -15.94 -26.73 18.50
CA ILE A 26 -15.81 -26.11 17.18
C ILE A 26 -15.49 -27.16 16.11
N THR A 27 -16.22 -27.09 15.00
CA THR A 27 -15.90 -27.87 13.80
C THR A 27 -14.74 -27.24 13.05
N PHE A 28 -14.15 -28.01 12.14
CA PHE A 28 -13.10 -27.53 11.27
C PHE A 28 -13.57 -26.34 10.42
N LYS A 29 -14.76 -26.45 9.82
CA LYS A 29 -15.42 -25.35 9.09
C LYS A 29 -15.56 -24.08 9.93
N GLN A 30 -16.07 -24.23 11.16
CA GLN A 30 -16.27 -23.10 12.06
C GLN A 30 -14.93 -22.48 12.48
N GLY A 31 -13.90 -23.29 12.71
CA GLY A 31 -12.55 -22.79 13.01
C GLY A 31 -11.96 -21.98 11.85
N ILE A 32 -12.11 -22.47 10.62
CA ILE A 32 -11.65 -21.75 9.42
C ILE A 32 -12.43 -20.46 9.22
N GLN A 33 -13.76 -20.51 9.39
CA GLN A 33 -14.60 -19.31 9.31
C GLN A 33 -14.21 -18.28 10.38
N TYR A 34 -13.94 -18.70 11.62
CA TYR A 34 -13.47 -17.81 12.68
C TYR A 34 -12.15 -17.11 12.31
N VAL A 35 -11.17 -17.84 11.76
CA VAL A 35 -9.90 -17.24 11.33
C VAL A 35 -10.13 -16.29 10.15
N LYS A 36 -11.01 -16.64 9.21
CA LYS A 36 -11.41 -15.77 8.10
C LYS A 36 -12.04 -14.46 8.58
N ASP A 37 -12.97 -14.52 9.53
CA ASP A 37 -13.64 -13.33 10.09
C ASP A 37 -12.63 -12.43 10.82
N LYS A 38 -11.71 -13.04 11.59
CA LYS A 38 -10.61 -12.30 12.25
C LYS A 38 -9.67 -11.64 11.24
N LEU A 39 -9.34 -12.34 10.16
CA LEU A 39 -8.51 -11.82 9.09
C LEU A 39 -9.20 -10.63 8.41
N GLN A 40 -10.47 -10.77 8.05
CA GLN A 40 -11.27 -9.70 7.44
C GLN A 40 -11.36 -8.47 8.33
N MET A 41 -11.67 -8.65 9.62
CA MET A 41 -11.73 -7.54 10.57
C MET A 41 -10.39 -6.79 10.66
N ARG A 42 -9.26 -7.51 10.67
CA ARG A 42 -7.92 -6.89 10.70
C ARG A 42 -7.63 -6.11 9.42
N TYR A 43 -7.96 -6.65 8.25
CA TYR A 43 -7.76 -5.99 6.97
C TYR A 43 -8.66 -4.75 6.81
N HIS A 44 -9.90 -4.85 7.28
CA HIS A 44 -10.81 -3.71 7.33
C HIS A 44 -10.26 -2.61 8.24
N CYS A 45 -9.79 -2.94 9.44
CA CYS A 45 -9.20 -1.95 10.34
C CYS A 45 -7.88 -1.34 9.80
N ALA A 46 -7.06 -2.12 9.09
CA ALA A 46 -5.75 -1.66 8.62
C ALA A 46 -5.81 -0.91 7.28
N PHE A 47 -6.74 -1.30 6.39
CA PHE A 47 -6.74 -0.87 4.99
C PHE A 47 -8.11 -0.43 4.48
N GLY A 48 -9.16 -0.47 5.31
CA GLY A 48 -10.54 -0.23 4.87
C GLY A 48 -11.07 -1.28 3.90
N THR A 49 -10.41 -2.45 3.80
CA THR A 49 -10.80 -3.53 2.88
C THR A 49 -11.63 -4.58 3.60
N ASP A 50 -12.87 -4.80 3.18
CA ASP A 50 -13.77 -5.82 3.75
C ASP A 50 -14.36 -6.80 2.72
N GLU A 51 -14.09 -6.63 1.43
CA GLU A 51 -14.46 -7.61 0.39
C GLU A 51 -13.37 -8.66 0.24
N LEU A 52 -13.66 -9.92 0.58
CA LEU A 52 -12.73 -11.03 0.40
C LEU A 52 -12.71 -11.48 -1.07
N ILE A 53 -11.55 -11.35 -1.73
CA ILE A 53 -11.33 -11.84 -3.10
C ILE A 53 -10.90 -13.30 -3.10
N LEU A 54 -9.91 -13.63 -2.27
CA LEU A 54 -9.30 -14.97 -2.24
C LEU A 54 -9.09 -15.40 -0.79
N PHE A 55 -9.48 -16.62 -0.48
CA PHE A 55 -9.16 -17.28 0.78
C PHE A 55 -8.75 -18.71 0.51
N GLU A 56 -7.48 -19.03 0.76
CA GLU A 56 -6.88 -20.32 0.45
C GLU A 56 -6.17 -20.88 1.68
N CYS A 57 -6.38 -22.16 1.96
CA CYS A 57 -5.72 -22.88 3.04
C CYS A 57 -4.65 -23.80 2.45
N GLU A 58 -3.38 -23.56 2.77
CA GLU A 58 -2.25 -24.38 2.28
C GLU A 58 -2.03 -25.58 3.20
N PHE A 59 -2.93 -26.58 3.13
CA PHE A 59 -2.96 -27.72 4.04
C PHE A 59 -1.64 -28.51 4.12
N ASP A 60 -0.86 -28.51 3.04
CA ASP A 60 0.46 -29.13 2.96
C ASP A 60 1.49 -28.48 3.89
N LYS A 61 1.30 -27.21 4.26
CA LYS A 61 2.18 -26.44 5.15
C LYS A 61 1.74 -26.44 6.61
N TRP A 62 0.60 -27.05 6.91
CA TRP A 62 0.05 -27.05 8.26
C TRP A 62 0.83 -27.96 9.19
N LYS A 63 0.91 -27.59 10.47
CA LYS A 63 1.60 -28.37 11.50
C LYS A 63 0.72 -28.57 12.73
N PRO A 64 0.57 -29.79 13.26
CA PRO A 64 1.03 -31.03 12.65
C PRO A 64 0.27 -31.31 11.34
N ALA A 65 0.93 -32.02 10.42
CA ALA A 65 0.37 -32.31 9.10
C ALA A 65 -0.97 -33.05 9.26
N LEU A 66 -2.00 -32.56 8.58
CA LEU A 66 -3.29 -33.24 8.54
C LEU A 66 -3.13 -34.56 7.78
N SER A 67 -3.71 -35.63 8.32
CA SER A 67 -3.81 -36.89 7.59
C SER A 67 -4.45 -36.65 6.22
N SER A 68 -3.96 -37.31 5.18
CA SER A 68 -4.52 -37.29 3.82
C SER A 68 -6.00 -37.72 3.76
N LYS A 69 -6.54 -38.31 4.83
CA LYS A 69 -7.97 -38.59 5.00
C LYS A 69 -8.80 -37.32 5.21
N ILE A 70 -8.25 -36.28 5.83
CA ILE A 70 -8.94 -35.03 6.15
C ILE A 70 -8.89 -34.06 4.96
N SER A 71 -7.77 -34.02 4.23
CA SER A 71 -7.70 -33.23 2.98
C SER A 71 -8.65 -33.74 1.88
N LYS A 72 -9.11 -35.00 2.01
CA LYS A 72 -10.13 -35.64 1.16
C LYS A 72 -11.51 -35.74 1.83
N MET A 73 -11.68 -35.19 3.04
CA MET A 73 -12.98 -35.22 3.70
C MET A 73 -13.91 -34.22 3.00
N ASN A 74 -14.90 -34.75 2.30
CA ASN A 74 -16.01 -33.98 1.74
C ASN A 74 -16.93 -33.38 2.82
N ASN A 75 -16.69 -33.67 4.10
CA ASN A 75 -17.48 -33.16 5.21
C ASN A 75 -16.62 -32.26 6.13
N PRO A 76 -16.72 -30.92 5.99
CA PRO A 76 -15.98 -29.97 6.81
C PRO A 76 -16.56 -29.80 8.23
N ASP A 77 -17.65 -30.49 8.58
CA ASP A 77 -18.34 -30.37 9.88
C ASP A 77 -17.77 -31.29 10.98
N VAL A 78 -16.56 -31.81 10.79
CA VAL A 78 -15.85 -32.64 11.78
C VAL A 78 -15.29 -31.76 12.90
N LEU A 79 -15.42 -32.18 14.16
CA LEU A 79 -14.86 -31.46 15.29
C LEU A 79 -13.33 -31.40 15.23
N LEU A 80 -12.74 -30.29 15.65
CA LEU A 80 -11.28 -30.19 15.77
C LEU A 80 -10.72 -31.25 16.72
N HIS A 81 -11.49 -31.66 17.74
CA HIS A 81 -11.15 -32.79 18.61
C HIS A 81 -10.90 -34.06 17.81
N ASP A 82 -11.83 -34.44 16.92
CA ASP A 82 -11.70 -35.68 16.16
C ASP A 82 -10.51 -35.67 15.19
N ILE A 83 -10.13 -34.49 14.74
CA ILE A 83 -8.95 -34.27 13.89
C ILE A 83 -7.66 -34.40 14.71
N TYR A 84 -7.59 -33.76 15.88
CA TYR A 84 -6.34 -33.58 16.60
C TYR A 84 -6.12 -34.53 17.80
N LYS A 85 -7.11 -35.33 18.21
CA LYS A 85 -7.06 -36.16 19.43
C LYS A 85 -5.94 -37.20 19.48
N TYR A 86 -5.39 -37.59 18.34
CA TYR A 86 -4.31 -38.57 18.26
C TYR A 86 -2.91 -37.95 18.22
N PHE A 87 -2.78 -36.62 18.22
CA PHE A 87 -1.48 -35.98 18.25
C PHE A 87 -0.91 -35.93 19.68
N PRO A 88 0.43 -36.03 19.84
CA PRO A 88 1.07 -35.88 21.13
C PRO A 88 0.66 -34.58 21.82
N HIS A 89 0.46 -34.66 23.14
CA HIS A 89 0.12 -33.54 24.01
C HIS A 89 -1.27 -32.91 23.79
N TYR A 90 -2.16 -33.49 22.99
CA TYR A 90 -3.55 -33.04 22.90
C TYR A 90 -4.26 -33.10 24.29
N PRO A 91 -5.07 -32.10 24.68
CA PRO A 91 -5.47 -30.89 23.93
C PRO A 91 -4.51 -29.69 24.08
N ILE A 92 -3.38 -29.86 24.77
CA ILE A 92 -2.32 -28.85 24.98
C ILE A 92 -1.37 -28.88 23.78
N ILE A 93 -1.90 -28.61 22.59
CA ILE A 93 -1.13 -28.59 21.34
C ILE A 93 -1.25 -27.21 20.67
N GLN A 94 -0.16 -26.77 20.04
CA GLN A 94 -0.16 -25.64 19.12
C GLN A 94 -0.26 -26.16 17.70
N VAL A 95 -1.28 -25.68 16.99
CA VAL A 95 -1.55 -26.06 15.61
C VAL A 95 -1.27 -24.86 14.72
N HIS A 96 -0.40 -25.02 13.73
CA HIS A 96 -0.08 -24.04 12.70
C HIS A 96 -0.96 -24.24 11.47
N TRP A 97 -1.74 -23.22 11.12
CA TRP A 97 -2.52 -23.11 9.90
C TRP A 97 -1.91 -22.04 8.99
N GLU A 98 -1.47 -22.44 7.80
CA GLU A 98 -1.03 -21.51 6.77
C GLU A 98 -2.24 -21.12 5.90
N ILE A 99 -2.58 -19.83 5.89
CA ILE A 99 -3.76 -19.29 5.22
C ILE A 99 -3.35 -18.07 4.40
N LYS A 100 -3.80 -18.02 3.16
CA LYS A 100 -3.67 -16.87 2.27
C LYS A 100 -5.01 -16.17 2.17
N GLY A 101 -5.02 -14.87 2.42
CA GLY A 101 -6.19 -14.01 2.23
C GLY A 101 -5.85 -12.79 1.39
N LEU A 102 -6.73 -12.46 0.45
CA LEU A 102 -6.69 -11.22 -0.32
C LEU A 102 -8.02 -10.49 -0.16
N PHE A 103 -7.95 -9.21 0.20
CA PHE A 103 -9.11 -8.35 0.43
C PHE A 103 -9.05 -7.10 -0.44
N MET A 104 -10.22 -6.52 -0.69
CA MET A 104 -10.44 -5.29 -1.44
C MET A 104 -11.50 -4.44 -0.76
N VAL A 105 -11.56 -3.16 -1.09
CA VAL A 105 -12.62 -2.25 -0.63
C VAL A 105 -13.87 -2.54 -1.46
N PRO A 106 -15.03 -2.87 -0.85
CA PRO A 106 -16.27 -3.06 -1.58
C PRO A 106 -16.62 -1.82 -2.39
N TYR A 107 -17.05 -2.01 -3.63
CA TYR A 107 -17.45 -0.92 -4.53
C TYR A 107 -18.48 0.04 -3.91
N LYS A 108 -19.43 -0.48 -3.10
CA LYS A 108 -20.42 0.34 -2.36
C LYS A 108 -19.83 1.36 -1.39
N HIS A 109 -18.58 1.17 -0.97
CA HIS A 109 -17.85 2.05 -0.07
C HIS A 109 -16.86 2.95 -0.82
N THR A 110 -16.79 2.83 -2.15
CA THR A 110 -16.04 3.75 -3.00
C THR A 110 -16.93 4.94 -3.36
N ILE A 111 -16.37 6.15 -3.28
CA ILE A 111 -17.07 7.37 -3.72
C ILE A 111 -17.00 7.37 -5.25
N ASP A 112 -18.16 7.37 -5.88
CA ASP A 112 -18.27 7.59 -7.31
C ASP A 112 -17.78 9.01 -7.64
N ILE A 113 -16.63 9.11 -8.29
CA ILE A 113 -16.15 10.38 -8.83
C ILE A 113 -16.67 10.45 -10.26
N GLN A 114 -17.95 10.77 -10.42
CA GLN A 114 -18.48 11.22 -11.71
C GLN A 114 -17.63 12.41 -12.15
N ARG A 115 -16.73 12.18 -13.10
CA ARG A 115 -15.86 13.20 -13.69
C ARG A 115 -16.65 14.01 -14.71
N ASP A 116 -17.73 14.66 -14.28
CA ASP A 116 -18.53 15.49 -15.19
C ASP A 116 -17.84 16.80 -15.57
N SER A 117 -16.75 17.16 -14.87
CA SER A 117 -15.93 18.29 -15.27
C SER A 117 -14.53 18.23 -14.66
N LEU A 118 -13.66 17.36 -15.18
CA LEU A 118 -12.25 17.75 -15.18
C LEU A 118 -12.14 18.97 -16.11
N PRO A 119 -11.70 20.14 -15.62
CA PRO A 119 -11.58 21.31 -16.47
C PRO A 119 -10.58 20.98 -17.57
N LYS A 120 -11.00 21.13 -18.83
CA LYS A 120 -10.05 21.12 -19.93
C LYS A 120 -9.10 22.28 -19.68
N ASN A 121 -7.88 21.92 -19.28
CA ASN A 121 -6.74 22.82 -19.16
C ASN A 121 -6.70 23.73 -20.39
N ARG A 122 -7.17 24.95 -20.21
CA ARG A 122 -6.90 26.07 -21.12
C ARG A 122 -6.45 27.22 -20.23
N ASP A 123 -5.24 27.03 -19.74
CA ASP A 123 -4.25 27.96 -19.19
C ASP A 123 -4.64 28.86 -18.02
N LEU A 124 -3.98 28.63 -16.86
CA LEU A 124 -3.29 29.60 -16.00
C LEU A 124 -3.88 31.04 -15.80
N GLY A 125 -5.20 31.23 -15.89
CA GLY A 125 -5.83 32.53 -15.67
C GLY A 125 -7.35 32.56 -15.79
N ILE A 126 -8.09 31.74 -15.01
CA ILE A 126 -9.54 31.90 -14.84
C ILE A 126 -9.94 31.71 -13.37
N GLU A 127 -10.73 32.65 -12.84
CA GLU A 127 -11.36 32.62 -11.52
C GLU A 127 -12.41 31.50 -11.40
N PHE A 128 -12.36 30.80 -10.27
CA PHE A 128 -13.30 29.76 -9.90
C PHE A 128 -14.66 30.35 -9.51
N ILE A 129 -15.74 29.88 -10.12
CA ILE A 129 -17.10 30.17 -9.67
C ILE A 129 -17.37 29.37 -8.39
N GLN A 130 -17.48 30.09 -7.26
CA GLN A 130 -17.93 29.55 -5.98
C GLN A 130 -19.36 29.01 -6.10
N SER A 131 -19.53 27.71 -5.85
CA SER A 131 -20.82 27.16 -5.45
C SER A 131 -21.01 27.40 -3.95
N ASN A 132 -22.03 28.18 -3.58
CA ASN A 132 -22.36 28.56 -2.20
C ASN A 132 -23.26 27.54 -1.48
N GLU A 133 -23.49 26.36 -2.04
CA GLU A 133 -24.30 25.34 -1.37
C GLU A 133 -23.43 24.46 -0.47
N LYS A 134 -23.56 24.68 0.84
CA LYS A 134 -22.99 23.81 1.87
C LYS A 134 -23.64 22.42 1.77
N PRO A 135 -22.88 21.33 1.56
CA PRO A 135 -23.40 20.03 1.88
C PRO A 135 -23.59 19.96 3.40
N THR A 136 -24.81 19.66 3.86
CA THR A 136 -25.12 19.39 5.26
C THR A 136 -24.38 18.13 5.70
N PHE A 137 -23.20 18.33 6.26
CA PHE A 137 -22.37 17.28 6.84
C PHE A 137 -23.09 16.69 8.06
N ASN A 138 -23.25 15.36 8.08
CA ASN A 138 -23.96 14.64 9.13
C ASN A 138 -23.04 14.45 10.36
N PRO A 139 -23.39 14.92 11.57
CA PRO A 139 -22.47 15.00 12.72
C PRO A 139 -22.13 13.67 13.41
N LEU A 140 -22.53 12.53 12.84
CA LEU A 140 -22.37 11.21 13.47
C LEU A 140 -21.22 10.36 12.91
N LEU A 141 -20.41 10.90 11.99
CA LEU A 141 -19.18 10.25 11.53
C LEU A 141 -17.98 10.74 12.35
N TYR A 142 -17.90 10.20 13.57
CA TYR A 142 -16.74 10.04 14.44
C TYR A 142 -15.51 10.94 14.17
N GLU A 143 -15.48 12.07 14.88
CA GLU A 143 -14.28 12.87 15.15
C GLU A 143 -13.31 12.15 16.12
N CYS A 144 -13.72 11.02 16.69
CA CYS A 144 -12.92 10.26 17.65
C CYS A 144 -12.02 9.25 16.93
N ASP A 145 -10.71 9.54 16.98
CA ASP A 145 -9.54 8.69 16.68
C ASP A 145 -8.85 8.81 15.31
N LEU A 146 -9.29 9.66 14.38
CA LEU A 146 -8.44 10.01 13.23
C LEU A 146 -7.13 10.66 13.66
N HIS A 147 -7.14 11.50 14.69
CA HIS A 147 -5.90 12.04 15.27
C HIS A 147 -5.03 10.96 15.94
N LYS A 148 -5.62 9.96 16.59
CA LYS A 148 -4.84 8.88 17.23
C LYS A 148 -4.28 7.90 16.20
N LEU A 149 -5.05 7.56 15.17
CA LEU A 149 -4.59 6.76 14.03
C LEU A 149 -3.53 7.49 13.23
N LYS A 150 -3.69 8.81 13.01
CA LYS A 150 -2.66 9.66 12.41
C LYS A 150 -1.41 9.71 13.28
N ILE A 151 -1.52 9.86 14.60
CA ILE A 151 -0.36 9.80 15.50
C ILE A 151 0.31 8.42 15.45
N ILE A 152 -0.44 7.31 15.39
CA ILE A 152 0.13 5.95 15.30
C ILE A 152 0.77 5.72 13.93
N GLN A 153 0.11 6.11 12.85
CA GLN A 153 0.64 6.05 11.48
C GLN A 153 1.85 6.95 11.34
N ASP A 154 1.83 8.18 11.84
CA ASP A 154 2.96 9.09 11.87
C ASP A 154 4.07 8.57 12.80
N THR A 155 3.78 7.87 13.89
CA THR A 155 4.83 7.29 14.77
C THR A 155 5.47 6.04 14.17
N VAL A 156 4.66 5.17 13.55
CA VAL A 156 5.12 3.97 12.83
C VAL A 156 5.87 4.38 11.57
N ASN A 157 5.34 5.37 10.84
CA ASN A 157 5.98 5.94 9.68
C ASN A 157 7.21 6.76 10.10
N VAL A 158 7.26 7.53 11.17
CA VAL A 158 8.51 8.22 11.61
C VAL A 158 9.60 7.21 11.97
N LYS A 159 9.24 6.03 12.52
CA LYS A 159 10.18 4.91 12.69
C LYS A 159 10.57 4.21 11.37
N LEU A 160 9.73 4.29 10.33
CA LEU A 160 9.96 3.76 8.98
C LEU A 160 10.52 4.82 7.99
N ILE A 161 10.45 6.11 8.31
CA ILE A 161 10.80 7.32 7.52
C ILE A 161 12.08 7.95 8.10
N ARG A 162 13.00 7.10 8.56
CA ARG A 162 14.42 7.39 8.35
C ARG A 162 14.89 6.88 6.97
N ASN A 163 13.94 6.42 6.15
CA ASN A 163 14.20 5.87 4.85
C ASN A 163 14.21 6.98 3.80
N ASN A 164 15.43 7.29 3.37
CA ASN A 164 15.83 8.10 2.23
C ASN A 164 15.31 7.58 0.87
N LEU A 165 14.10 7.00 0.77
CA LEU A 165 13.61 6.39 -0.49
C LEU A 165 13.48 7.40 -1.62
N LEU A 166 13.00 8.61 -1.32
CA LEU A 166 12.97 9.70 -2.30
C LEU A 166 14.39 10.09 -2.73
N GLN A 167 15.33 10.23 -1.79
CA GLN A 167 16.72 10.54 -2.12
C GLN A 167 17.37 9.41 -2.93
N LYS A 168 17.13 8.13 -2.60
CA LYS A 168 17.62 6.98 -3.36
C LYS A 168 17.09 6.96 -4.78
N LEU A 169 15.80 7.22 -4.96
CA LEU A 169 15.17 7.33 -6.27
C LEU A 169 15.83 8.45 -7.09
N LEU A 170 16.01 9.64 -6.50
CA LEU A 170 16.66 10.76 -7.17
C LEU A 170 18.15 10.51 -7.43
N HIS A 171 18.86 9.82 -6.53
CA HIS A 171 20.26 9.45 -6.69
C HIS A 171 20.44 8.51 -7.88
N GLU A 172 19.60 7.48 -7.97
CA GLU A 172 19.59 6.53 -9.07
C GLU A 172 19.34 7.21 -10.43
N LEU A 173 18.43 8.18 -10.48
CA LEU A 173 18.18 8.98 -11.68
C LEU A 173 19.40 9.81 -12.10
N ILE A 174 20.03 10.50 -11.14
CA ILE A 174 21.22 11.31 -11.40
C ILE A 174 22.37 10.43 -11.88
N LYS A 175 22.55 9.24 -11.28
CA LYS A 175 23.53 8.23 -11.69
C LYS A 175 23.31 7.77 -13.13
N ASN A 176 22.05 7.62 -13.53
CA ASN A 176 21.66 7.25 -14.90
C ASN A 176 21.61 8.44 -15.87
N SER A 177 22.18 9.59 -15.51
CA SER A 177 22.27 10.80 -16.35
C SER A 177 20.92 11.47 -16.66
N TYR A 178 19.91 11.29 -15.79
CA TYR A 178 18.59 11.92 -15.90
C TYR A 178 18.42 13.16 -15.02
N LEU A 179 19.51 13.86 -14.69
CA LEU A 179 19.43 15.09 -13.90
C LEU A 179 18.59 16.17 -14.61
N CYS A 180 18.60 16.19 -15.95
CA CYS A 180 17.80 17.09 -16.77
C CYS A 180 16.29 16.98 -16.52
N ASP A 181 15.78 15.79 -16.18
CA ASP A 181 14.35 15.58 -15.90
C ASP A 181 13.93 16.13 -14.52
N LEU A 182 14.90 16.32 -13.62
CA LEU A 182 14.70 16.79 -12.25
C LEU A 182 14.76 18.30 -12.10
N VAL A 183 15.33 18.99 -13.08
CA VAL A 183 15.62 20.44 -13.06
C VAL A 183 14.99 21.10 -14.28
N THR A 184 14.62 22.38 -14.15
CA THR A 184 14.10 23.13 -15.29
C THR A 184 15.26 23.65 -16.13
N CYS A 185 15.53 23.00 -17.26
CA CYS A 185 16.52 23.48 -18.24
C CYS A 185 15.87 24.51 -19.18
N GLU A 186 15.72 25.75 -18.71
CA GLU A 186 15.34 26.85 -19.61
C GLU A 186 16.60 27.40 -20.31
N TYR A 187 16.69 27.15 -21.63
CA TYR A 187 17.63 27.80 -22.57
C TYR A 187 19.14 27.73 -22.25
N ILE A 188 19.65 26.55 -21.89
CA ILE A 188 21.09 26.37 -21.70
C ILE A 188 21.75 26.04 -23.04
N ASP A 189 22.77 26.81 -23.42
CA ASP A 189 23.62 26.51 -24.56
C ASP A 189 24.30 25.15 -24.35
N LYS A 190 24.25 24.27 -25.37
CA LYS A 190 24.81 22.89 -25.30
C LYS A 190 26.28 22.83 -24.86
N LYS A 191 27.04 23.92 -25.03
CA LYS A 191 28.45 24.00 -24.61
C LYS A 191 28.62 24.18 -23.10
N GLU A 192 27.64 24.74 -22.41
CA GLU A 192 27.69 25.04 -20.97
C GLU A 192 26.91 24.03 -20.12
N GLU A 193 26.14 23.15 -20.77
CA GLU A 193 25.29 22.14 -20.14
C GLU A 193 26.03 21.26 -19.13
N LYS A 194 27.25 20.80 -19.48
CA LYS A 194 28.05 19.95 -18.58
C LYS A 194 28.43 20.69 -17.30
N GLN A 195 28.91 21.93 -17.43
CA GLN A 195 29.30 22.75 -16.28
C GLN A 195 28.10 23.07 -15.39
N PHE A 196 26.94 23.30 -15.99
CA PHE A 196 25.69 23.50 -15.27
C PHE A 196 25.31 22.27 -14.41
N TYR A 197 25.32 21.07 -14.99
CA TYR A 197 25.00 19.85 -14.22
C TYR A 197 26.03 19.54 -13.14
N ASP A 198 27.32 19.80 -13.39
CA ASP A 198 28.36 19.61 -12.37
C ASP A 198 28.15 20.58 -11.19
N ASN A 199 27.78 21.84 -11.46
CA ASN A 199 27.43 22.81 -10.42
C ASN A 199 26.18 22.38 -9.62
N ILE A 200 25.17 21.80 -10.28
CA ILE A 200 23.98 21.29 -9.58
C ILE A 200 24.34 20.08 -8.71
N LYS A 201 25.12 19.13 -9.21
CA LYS A 201 25.60 17.97 -8.45
C LYS A 201 26.33 18.38 -7.18
N GLU A 202 27.19 19.41 -7.28
CA GLU A 202 27.88 19.97 -6.11
C GLU A 202 26.89 20.57 -5.11
N GLN A 203 25.93 21.39 -5.57
CA GLN A 203 24.95 22.03 -4.69
C GLN A 203 24.02 21.04 -3.96
N ILE A 204 23.72 19.89 -4.57
CA ILE A 204 22.89 18.84 -3.94
C ILE A 204 23.70 17.80 -3.18
N ASN A 205 25.02 18.00 -3.05
CA ASN A 205 25.95 17.06 -2.41
C ASN A 205 25.89 15.63 -3.03
N TYR A 206 25.83 15.54 -4.36
CA TYR A 206 25.79 14.25 -5.05
C TYR A 206 27.17 13.58 -5.03
N ASN A 207 27.22 12.34 -4.54
CA ASN A 207 28.38 11.46 -4.60
C ASN A 207 28.01 10.17 -5.33
N GLU A 208 28.65 9.92 -6.48
CA GLU A 208 28.38 8.74 -7.32
C GLU A 208 28.70 7.42 -6.62
N ASN A 209 29.67 7.42 -5.70
CA ASN A 209 30.12 6.23 -4.99
C ASN A 209 29.25 5.90 -3.76
N ASP A 210 28.33 6.79 -3.38
CA ASP A 210 27.49 6.62 -2.19
C ASP A 210 26.03 6.35 -2.58
N GLU A 211 25.68 5.07 -2.73
CA GLU A 211 24.32 4.64 -3.09
C GLU A 211 23.27 5.00 -2.02
N ASN A 212 23.69 5.31 -0.79
CA ASN A 212 22.80 5.77 0.28
C ASN A 212 23.03 7.24 0.63
N GLY A 213 23.76 7.98 -0.22
CA GLY A 213 24.22 9.32 0.09
C GLY A 213 23.09 10.29 0.40
N GLU A 214 23.33 11.14 1.39
CA GLU A 214 22.42 12.22 1.75
C GLU A 214 22.41 13.29 0.66
N LEU A 215 21.42 13.20 -0.23
CA LEU A 215 21.13 14.27 -1.19
C LEU A 215 20.42 15.44 -0.51
N ILE A 216 20.91 16.65 -0.73
CA ILE A 216 20.24 17.86 -0.27
C ILE A 216 19.02 18.11 -1.17
N LEU A 217 17.84 17.83 -0.63
CA LEU A 217 16.56 18.06 -1.33
C LEU A 217 16.17 19.53 -1.25
N ASN A 218 16.57 20.30 -2.27
CA ASN A 218 16.23 21.71 -2.40
C ASN A 218 15.33 21.92 -3.62
N ASP A 219 14.12 22.40 -3.41
CA ASP A 219 13.10 22.61 -4.44
C ASP A 219 13.37 23.81 -5.35
N LYS A 220 14.30 24.70 -4.97
CA LYS A 220 14.83 25.74 -5.85
C LYS A 220 15.80 25.19 -6.89
N ILE A 221 16.44 24.06 -6.59
CA ILE A 221 17.41 23.40 -7.47
C ILE A 221 16.71 22.29 -8.25
N LEU A 222 16.06 21.37 -7.55
CA LEU A 222 15.31 20.24 -8.08
C LEU A 222 13.84 20.64 -8.23
N THR A 223 13.50 21.23 -9.37
CA THR A 223 12.16 21.80 -9.62
C THR A 223 11.05 20.76 -9.59
N ILE A 224 11.36 19.48 -9.85
CA ILE A 224 10.43 18.36 -9.68
C ILE A 224 9.85 18.25 -8.25
N LEU A 225 10.59 18.73 -7.24
CA LEU A 225 10.09 18.74 -5.86
C LEU A 225 8.91 19.72 -5.68
N ASN A 226 8.83 20.79 -6.47
CA ASN A 226 7.67 21.69 -6.46
C ASN A 226 6.43 21.00 -7.03
N GLU A 227 6.55 20.34 -8.18
CA GLU A 227 5.46 19.56 -8.79
C GLU A 227 4.95 18.49 -7.82
N LEU A 228 5.87 17.78 -7.18
CA LEU A 228 5.59 16.75 -6.19
C LEU A 228 4.88 17.31 -4.94
N LYS A 229 5.26 18.50 -4.46
CA LYS A 229 4.55 19.17 -3.35
C LYS A 229 3.13 19.55 -3.76
N ILE A 230 2.95 20.09 -4.97
CA ILE A 230 1.63 20.47 -5.49
C ILE A 230 0.73 19.22 -5.57
N LEU A 231 1.21 18.13 -6.19
CA LEU A 231 0.46 16.89 -6.30
C LEU A 231 0.18 16.23 -4.95
N TYR A 232 1.15 16.27 -4.03
CA TYR A 232 0.94 15.73 -2.70
C TYR A 232 -0.16 16.48 -1.96
N HIS A 233 -0.25 17.80 -2.11
CA HIS A 233 -1.27 18.63 -1.47
C HIS A 233 -2.55 18.82 -2.29
N ASP A 234 -2.66 18.17 -3.45
CA ASP A 234 -3.84 18.22 -4.30
C ASP A 234 -5.09 17.73 -3.56
N ASP A 235 -6.23 18.38 -3.80
CA ASP A 235 -7.48 18.06 -3.14
C ASP A 235 -7.94 16.62 -3.40
N ILE A 236 -7.60 16.04 -4.56
CA ILE A 236 -7.90 14.62 -4.87
C ILE A 236 -7.08 13.72 -3.96
N HIS A 237 -5.77 13.97 -3.83
CA HIS A 237 -4.90 13.18 -2.97
C HIS A 237 -5.33 13.29 -1.49
N LYS A 238 -5.73 14.49 -1.07
CA LYS A 238 -6.33 14.75 0.25
C LYS A 238 -7.66 14.02 0.46
N GLN A 239 -8.57 14.05 -0.51
CA GLN A 239 -9.85 13.35 -0.47
C GLN A 239 -9.67 11.83 -0.39
N MET A 240 -8.63 11.29 -1.01
CA MET A 240 -8.26 9.88 -0.89
C MET A 240 -7.58 9.54 0.45
N GLY A 241 -7.30 10.52 1.31
CA GLY A 241 -6.66 10.31 2.61
C GLY A 241 -5.13 10.19 2.53
N TYR A 242 -4.49 10.83 1.55
CA TYR A 242 -3.04 10.77 1.30
C TYR A 242 -2.49 9.35 1.14
N PRO A 243 -3.04 8.50 0.25
CA PRO A 243 -2.62 7.11 0.11
C PRO A 243 -1.19 6.98 -0.42
N LEU A 244 -0.65 7.99 -1.10
CA LEU A 244 0.69 7.97 -1.68
C LEU A 244 1.66 8.83 -0.87
N GLN A 245 2.82 8.25 -0.55
CA GLN A 245 3.96 9.03 -0.04
C GLN A 245 4.67 9.78 -1.18
N LEU A 246 5.45 10.80 -0.84
CA LEU A 246 6.16 11.66 -1.80
C LEU A 246 6.95 10.87 -2.85
N PHE A 247 7.70 9.84 -2.47
CA PHE A 247 8.47 9.05 -3.44
C PHE A 247 7.59 8.26 -4.43
N HIS A 248 6.38 7.85 -4.02
CA HIS A 248 5.44 7.21 -4.94
C HIS A 248 4.95 8.20 -5.99
N ILE A 249 4.59 9.42 -5.56
CA ILE A 249 4.18 10.51 -6.47
C ILE A 249 5.33 10.87 -7.41
N CYS A 250 6.57 10.95 -6.89
CA CYS A 250 7.77 11.19 -7.69
C CYS A 250 7.96 10.13 -8.77
N ALA A 251 7.90 8.85 -8.39
CA ALA A 251 8.04 7.75 -9.33
C ALA A 251 6.97 7.79 -10.43
N ILE A 252 5.72 8.14 -10.09
CA ILE A 252 4.63 8.30 -11.07
C ILE A 252 4.91 9.49 -12.00
N LEU A 253 5.34 10.63 -11.48
CA LEU A 253 5.70 11.81 -12.28
C LEU A 253 6.79 11.49 -13.30
N LEU A 254 7.87 10.84 -12.85
CA LEU A 254 9.01 10.45 -13.67
C LEU A 254 8.63 9.42 -14.74
N TYR A 255 7.76 8.47 -14.38
CA TYR A 255 7.28 7.45 -15.31
C TYR A 255 6.35 8.03 -16.38
N CYS A 256 5.41 8.89 -15.98
CA CYS A 256 4.36 9.39 -16.86
C CYS A 256 4.77 10.61 -17.70
N GLY A 257 5.69 11.44 -17.18
CA GLY A 257 5.91 12.80 -17.68
C GLY A 257 7.31 13.11 -18.18
N LYS A 258 8.26 12.18 -18.09
CA LYS A 258 9.70 12.45 -18.34
C LYS A 258 10.35 11.40 -19.23
N ASP A 259 11.43 11.78 -19.91
CA ASP A 259 12.13 10.95 -20.88
C ASP A 259 12.88 9.77 -20.23
N CYS A 260 13.13 9.85 -18.92
CA CYS A 260 13.71 8.77 -18.11
C CYS A 260 12.90 7.46 -18.07
N ASN A 261 11.64 7.44 -18.53
CA ASN A 261 10.76 6.27 -18.48
C ASN A 261 11.40 4.98 -19.07
N VAL A 262 12.20 5.09 -20.15
CA VAL A 262 12.76 3.92 -20.86
C VAL A 262 13.67 3.06 -19.97
N GLN A 263 14.41 3.66 -19.04
CA GLN A 263 15.35 2.95 -18.16
C GLN A 263 14.70 2.43 -16.87
N PHE A 264 13.48 2.85 -16.57
CA PHE A 264 12.78 2.45 -15.34
C PHE A 264 12.26 1.01 -15.31
N ASN A 265 12.43 0.22 -16.38
CA ASN A 265 11.70 -1.03 -16.60
C ASN A 265 11.95 -2.20 -15.61
N ILE A 266 13.04 -2.20 -14.82
CA ILE A 266 13.39 -3.38 -13.98
C ILE A 266 13.05 -3.17 -12.50
N ILE A 267 13.51 -2.08 -11.88
CA ILE A 267 13.24 -1.79 -10.46
C ILE A 267 11.77 -1.36 -10.26
N ASN A 268 11.14 -0.76 -11.28
CA ASN A 268 9.73 -0.41 -11.21
C ASN A 268 8.76 -1.56 -11.44
N GLY A 269 9.15 -2.76 -11.87
CA GLY A 269 8.20 -3.88 -11.86
C GLY A 269 7.56 -4.08 -10.48
N LEU A 270 8.38 -3.95 -9.43
CA LEU A 270 7.95 -4.05 -8.04
C LEU A 270 7.25 -2.77 -7.53
N ILE A 271 7.78 -1.59 -7.84
CA ILE A 271 7.14 -0.31 -7.47
C ILE A 271 5.79 -0.17 -8.16
N TRP A 272 5.65 -0.62 -9.40
CA TRP A 272 4.40 -0.65 -10.15
C TRP A 272 3.47 -1.75 -9.65
N ILE A 273 3.95 -2.91 -9.20
CA ILE A 273 3.09 -3.86 -8.47
C ILE A 273 2.54 -3.22 -7.19
N VAL A 274 3.35 -2.43 -6.48
CA VAL A 274 2.93 -1.75 -5.25
C VAL A 274 1.99 -0.58 -5.56
N ILE A 275 2.33 0.28 -6.52
CA ILE A 275 1.52 1.41 -6.96
C ILE A 275 0.24 0.93 -7.62
N CYS A 276 0.28 -0.07 -8.50
CA CYS A 276 -0.92 -0.74 -9.00
C CYS A 276 -1.65 -1.42 -7.86
N ARG A 277 -1.05 -2.04 -6.85
CA ARG A 277 -1.83 -2.54 -5.70
C ARG A 277 -2.49 -1.42 -4.89
N MET A 278 -1.83 -0.27 -4.73
CA MET A 278 -2.39 0.88 -4.02
C MET A 278 -3.42 1.64 -4.85
N LEU A 279 -3.25 1.71 -6.17
CA LEU A 279 -4.05 2.49 -7.11
C LEU A 279 -5.05 1.65 -7.92
N SER A 280 -4.90 0.33 -8.02
CA SER A 280 -5.83 -0.60 -8.67
C SER A 280 -7.25 -0.51 -8.09
N PRO A 281 -7.44 -0.34 -6.76
CA PRO A 281 -8.76 -0.03 -6.21
C PRO A 281 -9.37 1.24 -6.82
N TYR A 282 -8.55 2.17 -7.29
CA TYR A 282 -8.96 3.46 -7.84
C TYR A 282 -9.07 3.46 -9.38
N PHE A 283 -8.28 2.64 -10.11
CA PHE A 283 -8.25 2.62 -11.59
C PHE A 283 -9.16 1.58 -12.25
N ILE A 284 -9.46 0.44 -11.61
CA ILE A 284 -10.40 -0.55 -12.17
C ILE A 284 -11.80 0.07 -12.35
N ASN A 285 -12.14 1.04 -11.49
CA ASN A 285 -13.35 1.85 -11.56
C ASN A 285 -13.48 2.76 -12.81
N MET A 286 -12.41 2.97 -13.60
CA MET A 286 -12.49 3.83 -14.79
C MET A 286 -12.86 3.10 -16.08
N LYS A 287 -12.81 1.75 -16.12
CA LYS A 287 -12.82 1.00 -17.39
C LYS A 287 -14.18 0.36 -17.74
N GLU A 288 -15.09 0.22 -16.79
CA GLU A 288 -16.42 -0.38 -17.06
C GLU A 288 -17.47 0.61 -17.57
N GLU A 289 -17.19 1.92 -17.62
CA GLU A 289 -18.09 2.94 -18.24
C GLU A 289 -17.95 3.09 -19.77
N LYS A 290 -17.31 2.13 -20.47
CA LYS A 290 -17.25 2.13 -21.95
C LYS A 290 -17.98 0.95 -22.62
N LYS A 291 -18.88 0.27 -21.90
CA LYS A 291 -19.86 -0.67 -22.48
C LYS A 291 -21.24 -0.41 -21.90
#